data_AF-A0A0S8BHK2-F1
#
_entry.id   AF-A0A0S8BHK2-F1
#
_cell.length_a   1.000
_cell.length_b   1.000
_cell.length_c   1.000
_cell.angle_alpha   90.00
_cell.angle_beta   90.00
_cell.angle_gamma   90.00
#
_symmetry.space_group_name_H-M   'P 1'
#
loop_
_entity.id
_entity.type
_entity.pdbx_description
1 polymer ?
#
loop_
_entity_poly.entity_id
_entity_poly.type
_entity_poly.pdbx_seq_one_letter_code
_entity_poly.pdbx_strand_id
1 'polypeptide(L)'
;MSPEQAQGGAFDGRADIYAVGAILYEILIGEEPPIGSLPSPRLKRPELPESLEKVILKAMAQYPEQRFQTAGAFYQALSESPNLLLRR
;
A
#
# COMPACT_ATOMS: atom_id res chain seq x y z
N MET A 1 8.53 -7.87 -2.89
CA MET A 1 9.56 -7.78 -1.82
C MET A 1 9.69 -6.32 -1.41
N SER A 2 9.85 -6.01 -0.13
CA SER A 2 10.08 -4.62 0.30
C SER A 2 11.47 -4.12 -0.15
N PRO A 3 11.68 -2.80 -0.34
CA PRO A 3 12.98 -2.26 -0.75
C PRO A 3 14.14 -2.63 0.17
N GLU A 4 13.92 -2.66 1.48
CA GLU A 4 14.93 -3.02 2.47
C GLU A 4 15.28 -4.51 2.46
N GLN A 5 14.32 -5.39 2.16
CA GLN A 5 14.57 -6.82 1.96
C GLN A 5 15.40 -7.06 0.70
N ALA A 6 15.12 -6.31 -0.38
CA ALA A 6 15.91 -6.40 -1.63
C ALA A 6 17.36 -5.96 -1.44
N GLN A 7 17.62 -5.08 -0.47
CA GLN A 7 18.95 -4.62 -0.09
C GLN A 7 19.69 -5.57 0.86
N GLY A 8 19.02 -6.62 1.37
CA GLY A 8 19.63 -7.61 2.27
C GLY A 8 19.92 -7.09 3.69
N GLY A 9 19.33 -5.95 4.07
CA GLY A 9 19.49 -5.36 5.39
C GLY A 9 18.59 -5.99 6.45
N ALA A 10 18.71 -5.52 7.69
CA ALA A 10 17.73 -5.84 8.72
C ALA A 10 16.37 -5.23 8.38
N PHE A 11 15.31 -6.01 8.58
CA PHE A 11 13.92 -5.57 8.37
C PHE A 11 13.05 -6.08 9.53
N ASP A 12 11.89 -5.47 9.69
CA ASP A 12 10.88 -5.84 10.70
C ASP A 12 9.51 -6.03 10.04
N GLY A 13 8.45 -6.19 10.84
CA GLY A 13 7.08 -6.42 10.35
C GLY A 13 6.53 -5.33 9.43
N ARG A 14 7.18 -4.16 9.30
CA ARG A 14 6.79 -3.14 8.31
C ARG A 14 7.13 -3.54 6.87
N ALA A 15 7.97 -4.56 6.68
CA ALA A 15 8.18 -5.21 5.38
C ALA A 15 6.91 -5.93 4.91
N ASP A 16 6.18 -6.57 5.83
CA ASP A 16 4.90 -7.24 5.50
C ASP A 16 3.81 -6.22 5.16
N ILE A 17 3.78 -5.07 5.84
CA ILE A 17 2.86 -3.96 5.52
C ILE A 17 3.11 -3.47 4.08
N TYR A 18 4.37 -3.33 3.66
CA TYR A 18 4.71 -2.99 2.29
C TYR A 18 4.21 -4.07 1.31
N ALA A 19 4.46 -5.35 1.63
CA ALA A 19 4.07 -6.47 0.77
C ALA A 19 2.54 -6.55 0.59
N VAL A 20 1.76 -6.40 1.66
CA VAL A 20 0.30 -6.37 1.59
C VAL A 20 -0.19 -5.12 0.84
N GLY A 21 0.47 -3.97 1.01
CA GLY A 21 0.20 -2.76 0.22
C GLY A 21 0.39 -2.99 -1.29
N ALA A 22 1.48 -3.69 -1.67
CA ALA A 22 1.76 -4.04 -3.06
C ALA A 22 0.71 -4.99 -3.65
N ILE A 23 0.32 -6.03 -2.91
CA ILE A 23 -0.74 -6.96 -3.31
C ILE A 23 -2.06 -6.21 -3.49
N LEU A 24 -2.40 -5.29 -2.57
CA LEU A 24 -3.61 -4.48 -2.66
C LEU A 24 -3.59 -3.57 -3.90
N TYR A 25 -2.47 -2.93 -4.19
CA TYR A 25 -2.30 -2.15 -5.42
C TYR A 25 -2.55 -3.03 -6.64
N GLU A 26 -1.92 -4.20 -6.73
CA GLU A 26 -2.05 -5.11 -7.87
C GLU A 26 -3.49 -5.60 -8.06
N ILE A 27 -4.19 -5.95 -6.97
CA ILE A 27 -5.61 -6.34 -7.04
C ILE A 27 -6.48 -5.20 -7.59
N LEU A 28 -6.21 -3.96 -7.20
CA LEU A 28 -7.02 -2.81 -7.57
C LEU A 28 -6.71 -2.28 -8.97
N ILE A 29 -5.46 -2.37 -9.40
CA ILE A 29 -4.96 -1.79 -10.65
C ILE A 29 -4.83 -2.83 -11.77
N GLY A 30 -4.62 -4.11 -11.40
CA GLY A 30 -4.39 -5.22 -12.34
C GLY A 30 -2.94 -5.33 -12.84
N GLU A 31 -2.02 -4.55 -12.29
CA GLU A 31 -0.61 -4.51 -12.67
C GLU A 31 0.26 -4.43 -11.40
N GLU A 32 1.48 -4.97 -11.48
CA GLU A 32 2.46 -4.80 -10.41
C GLU A 32 2.78 -3.31 -10.18
N PRO A 33 2.98 -2.90 -8.91
CA PRO A 33 3.40 -1.54 -8.61
C PRO A 33 4.83 -1.28 -9.14
N PRO A 34 5.12 -0.06 -9.64
CA PRO A 34 6.47 0.30 -10.03
C PRO A 34 7.43 0.22 -8.83
N ILE A 35 8.69 -0.12 -9.13
CA ILE A 35 9.76 -0.19 -8.13
C ILE A 35 10.16 1.24 -7.72
N GLY A 36 10.30 1.47 -6.41
CA GLY A 36 10.74 2.74 -5.85
C GLY A 36 9.57 3.66 -5.50
N SER A 37 9.52 4.86 -6.10
CA SER A 37 8.48 5.84 -5.81
C SER A 37 7.17 5.45 -6.49
N LEU A 38 6.15 5.14 -5.69
CA LEU A 38 4.82 4.79 -6.19
C LEU A 38 4.04 6.07 -6.56
N PRO A 39 3.72 6.30 -7.85
CA PRO A 39 2.82 7.37 -8.23
C PRO A 39 1.40 7.10 -7.70
N SER A 40 0.56 8.13 -7.71
CA SER A 40 -0.86 8.03 -7.38
C SER A 40 -1.53 6.88 -8.16
N PRO A 41 -2.11 5.86 -7.49
CA PRO A 41 -2.90 4.82 -8.15
C PRO A 41 -4.12 5.37 -8.90
N ARG A 42 -4.62 6.56 -8.49
CA ARG A 42 -5.74 7.24 -9.16
C ARG A 42 -5.41 7.73 -10.56
N LEU A 43 -4.13 7.80 -10.95
CA LEU A 43 -3.74 8.06 -12.34
C LEU A 43 -4.19 6.94 -13.29
N LYS A 44 -4.21 5.69 -12.78
CA LYS A 44 -4.70 4.52 -13.53
C LYS A 44 -6.17 4.22 -13.22
N ARG A 45 -6.62 4.52 -11.99
CA ARG A 45 -7.98 4.23 -11.52
C ARG A 45 -8.63 5.43 -10.83
N PRO A 46 -9.11 6.45 -11.59
CA PRO A 46 -9.58 7.72 -11.02
C PRO A 46 -10.74 7.60 -10.04
N GLU A 47 -11.56 6.55 -10.15
CA GLU A 47 -12.70 6.25 -9.28
C GLU A 47 -12.30 5.67 -7.92
N LEU A 48 -11.02 5.35 -7.71
CA LEU A 48 -10.51 4.90 -6.42
C LEU A 48 -10.73 6.00 -5.35
N PRO A 49 -11.34 5.69 -4.20
CA PRO A 49 -11.47 6.62 -3.10
C PRO A 49 -10.11 7.15 -2.63
N GLU A 50 -10.05 8.44 -2.32
CA GLU A 50 -8.83 9.11 -1.84
C GLU A 50 -8.27 8.52 -0.55
N SER A 51 -9.14 8.03 0.34
CA SER A 51 -8.70 7.35 1.56
C SER A 51 -7.93 6.07 1.24
N LEU A 52 -8.42 5.27 0.30
CA LEU A 52 -7.77 4.03 -0.10
C LEU A 52 -6.44 4.30 -0.82
N GLU A 53 -6.39 5.31 -1.68
CA GLU A 53 -5.13 5.80 -2.25
C GLU A 53 -4.10 6.13 -1.17
N LYS A 54 -4.47 6.93 -0.17
CA LYS A 54 -3.57 7.33 0.92
C LYS A 54 -3.05 6.13 1.69
N VAL A 55 -3.91 5.12 1.91
CA VAL A 55 -3.51 3.89 2.58
C VAL A 55 -2.47 3.11 1.76
N ILE A 56 -2.69 2.95 0.45
CA ILE A 56 -1.74 2.26 -0.44
C ILE A 56 -0.40 3.00 -0.47
N LEU A 57 -0.41 4.32 -0.72
CA LEU A 57 0.80 5.14 -0.78
C LEU A 57 1.58 5.09 0.53
N LYS A 58 0.89 5.14 1.68
CA LYS A 58 1.53 5.06 2.99
C LYS A 58 2.09 3.67 3.26
N ALA A 59 1.35 2.60 2.98
CA ALA A 59 1.83 1.23 3.19
C ALA A 59 3.08 0.94 2.34
N MET A 60 3.13 1.50 1.12
CA MET A 60 4.21 1.32 0.16
C MET A 60 5.29 2.42 0.18
N ALA A 61 5.33 3.25 1.23
CA ALA A 61 6.36 4.28 1.33
C ALA A 61 7.76 3.66 1.29
N GLN A 62 8.69 4.33 0.59
CA GLN A 62 10.06 3.83 0.41
C GLN A 62 10.73 3.53 1.74
N TYR A 63 10.57 4.42 2.72
CA TYR A 63 11.18 4.30 4.04
C TYR A 63 10.22 3.72 5.08
N PRO A 64 10.60 2.67 5.85
CA PRO A 64 9.72 2.01 6.81
C PRO A 64 9.08 2.92 7.87
N GLU A 65 9.77 3.96 8.31
CA GLU A 65 9.26 4.94 9.29
C GLU A 65 8.11 5.80 8.75
N GLN A 66 7.96 5.89 7.42
CA GLN A 66 6.86 6.60 6.78
C GLN A 66 5.61 5.71 6.61
N ARG A 67 5.74 4.41 6.83
CA ARG A 67 4.66 3.44 6.73
C ARG A 67 3.78 3.43 7.98
N PHE A 68 2.77 2.57 7.99
CA PHE A 68 2.08 2.22 9.22
C PHE A 68 3.06 1.49 10.14
N GLN A 69 3.11 1.89 11.41
CA GLN A 69 4.07 1.32 12.36
C GLN A 69 3.64 -0.05 12.89
N THR A 70 2.35 -0.40 12.73
CA THR A 70 1.81 -1.70 13.10
C THR A 70 0.79 -2.18 12.07
N ALA A 71 0.63 -3.50 11.96
CA ALA A 71 -0.41 -4.10 11.13
C ALA A 71 -1.83 -3.68 11.58
N GLY A 72 -2.03 -3.46 12.89
CA GLY A 72 -3.30 -2.95 13.42
C GLY A 72 -3.65 -1.56 12.92
N ALA A 73 -2.68 -0.64 12.88
CA ALA A 73 -2.89 0.71 12.34
C ALA A 73 -3.20 0.68 10.83
N PHE A 74 -2.54 -0.23 10.09
CA PHE A 74 -2.84 -0.44 8.68
C PHE A 74 -4.26 -1.00 8.47
N TYR A 75 -4.64 -2.03 9.22
CA TYR A 75 -5.97 -2.62 9.19
C TYR A 75 -7.07 -1.61 9.50
N GLN A 76 -6.87 -0.78 10.53
CA GLN A 76 -7.82 0.27 10.88
C GLN A 76 -8.05 1.24 9.70
N ALA A 77 -6.96 1.75 9.11
CA ALA A 77 -7.05 2.67 7.99
C ALA A 77 -7.72 2.06 6.74
N LEU A 78 -7.48 0.76 6.49
CA LEU A 78 -8.19 0.01 5.44
C LEU A 78 -9.68 -0.14 5.75
N SER A 79 -10.04 -0.44 6.99
CA SER A 79 -11.43 -0.68 7.40
C SER A 79 -12.28 0.59 7.40
N GLU A 80 -11.66 1.75 7.61
CA GLU A 80 -12.30 3.06 7.50
C GLU A 80 -12.43 3.54 6.04
N SER A 81 -11.80 2.86 5.08
CA SER A 81 -11.87 3.23 3.67
C SER A 81 -13.17 2.73 3.02
N PRO A 82 -13.83 3.54 2.18
CA PRO A 82 -15.07 3.15 1.50
C PRO A 82 -14.85 1.91 0.62
N ASN A 83 -15.78 0.97 0.70
CA ASN A 83 -15.70 -0.28 -0.02
C ASN A 83 -15.96 -0.07 -1.52
N LEU A 84 -14.96 -0.27 -2.38
CA LEU A 84 -15.13 -0.24 -3.85
C LEU A 84 -16.04 -1.36 -4.35
N LEU A 85 -16.08 -2.50 -3.64
CA LEU A 85 -16.77 -3.70 -4.07
C LEU A 85 -18.28 -3.67 -3.79
N LEU A 86 -18.76 -2.68 -3.03
CA LEU A 86 -20.18 -2.56 -2.65
C LEU A 86 -20.98 -1.59 -3.53
N ARG A 87 -20.40 -1.02 -4.58
CA ARG A 87 -21.17 -0.29 -5.59
C ARG A 87 -21.84 -1.29 -6.53
N ARG A 88 -23.05 -1.72 -6.17
CA ARG A 88 -24.06 -2.23 -7.11
C ARG A 88 -24.81 -1.06 -7.73
#